data_AF-A0A7S2CQD1-F1
#
_entry.id   AF-A0A7S2CQD1-F1
#
_cell.length_a   1.000
_cell.length_b   1.000
_cell.length_c   1.000
_cell.angle_alpha   90.00
_cell.angle_beta   90.00
_cell.angle_gamma   90.00
#
_symmetry.space_group_name_H-M   'P 1'
#
loop_
_entity.id
_entity.type
_entity.pdbx_description
1 polymer ?
#
loop_
_entity_poly.entity_id
_entity_poly.type
_entity_poly.pdbx_seq_one_letter_code
_entity_poly.pdbx_strand_id
1 'polypeptide(L)'
;ARASSAGALKEAARAAEEALALEASAERAHPYRVMGEDGNVVMRYPLQEGILVNTLTLDELDGMVKHYDEPYSHATSADDFDSIPSQAKWVFVGAYKEGSPMIALGAFGQRDEVLRRTERNQPHEHNGAFWYMTDGHSVGFAPTPEVGKKGWLVDASNEHDPARLSWGLHGLGGYRAGTQLGLGCWTKMLYYTSRHAESTNGHSC
;
A
#
# COMPACT_ATOMS: atom_id res chain seq x y z
N ALA A 1 -36.95 -8.58 40.29
CA ALA A 1 -36.36 -8.46 38.94
C ALA A 1 -35.22 -7.41 38.81
N ARG A 2 -34.53 -6.99 39.90
CA ARG A 2 -33.44 -5.97 39.82
C ARG A 2 -32.01 -6.52 39.90
N ALA A 3 -31.82 -7.79 40.26
CA ALA A 3 -30.49 -8.40 40.36
C ALA A 3 -29.87 -8.81 39.01
N SER A 4 -30.68 -8.82 37.94
CA SER A 4 -30.28 -9.28 36.60
C SER A 4 -29.51 -8.24 35.77
N SER A 5 -29.74 -6.94 35.95
CA SER A 5 -29.11 -5.93 35.07
C SER A 5 -27.69 -5.57 35.51
N ALA A 6 -27.41 -5.62 36.82
CA ALA A 6 -26.07 -5.33 37.34
C ALA A 6 -25.05 -6.43 37.00
N GLY A 7 -25.50 -7.70 36.93
CA GLY A 7 -24.68 -8.82 36.46
C GLY A 7 -24.33 -8.67 34.98
N ALA A 8 -25.33 -8.38 34.14
CA ALA A 8 -25.14 -8.19 32.70
C ALA A 8 -24.19 -7.02 32.37
N LEU A 9 -24.27 -5.91 33.12
CA LEU A 9 -23.37 -4.78 32.93
C LEU A 9 -21.91 -5.10 33.31
N LYS A 10 -21.69 -5.89 34.36
CA LYS A 10 -20.35 -6.34 34.74
C LYS A 10 -19.75 -7.31 33.73
N GLU A 11 -20.56 -8.22 33.18
CA GLU A 11 -20.09 -9.14 32.14
C GLU A 11 -19.76 -8.41 30.84
N ALA A 12 -20.57 -7.42 30.43
CA ALA A 12 -20.28 -6.61 29.26
C ALA A 12 -18.99 -5.78 29.41
N ALA A 13 -18.75 -5.21 30.58
CA ALA A 13 -17.52 -4.46 30.86
C ALA A 13 -16.26 -5.34 30.80
N ARG A 14 -16.33 -6.56 31.37
CA ARG A 14 -15.22 -7.51 31.32
C ARG A 14 -14.94 -7.99 29.90
N ALA A 15 -15.98 -8.27 29.12
CA ALA A 15 -15.83 -8.66 27.72
C ALA A 15 -15.20 -7.53 26.86
N ALA A 16 -15.53 -6.27 27.16
CA ALA A 16 -14.93 -5.12 26.49
C ALA A 16 -13.44 -4.95 26.84
N GLU A 17 -13.05 -5.13 28.12
CA GLU A 17 -11.64 -5.12 28.53
C GLU A 17 -10.85 -6.28 27.93
N GLU A 18 -11.43 -7.49 27.90
CA GLU A 18 -10.80 -8.66 27.27
C GLU A 18 -10.64 -8.45 25.75
N ALA A 19 -11.62 -7.86 25.07
CA ALA A 19 -11.52 -7.52 23.64
C ALA A 19 -10.41 -6.47 23.38
N LEU A 20 -10.36 -5.41 24.18
CA LEU A 20 -9.30 -4.39 24.10
C LEU A 20 -7.91 -4.98 24.38
N ALA A 21 -7.79 -5.89 25.34
CA ALA A 21 -6.54 -6.57 25.65
C ALA A 21 -6.14 -7.54 24.52
N LEU A 22 -7.11 -8.20 23.87
CA LEU A 22 -6.87 -9.08 22.74
C LEU A 22 -6.45 -8.29 21.50
N GLU A 23 -7.09 -7.15 21.22
CA GLU A 23 -6.69 -6.21 20.16
C GLU A 23 -5.28 -5.67 20.42
N ALA A 24 -5.01 -5.18 21.63
CA ALA A 24 -3.68 -4.68 21.99
C ALA A 24 -2.59 -5.78 21.97
N SER A 25 -2.94 -7.03 22.32
CA SER A 25 -2.03 -8.18 22.22
C SER A 25 -1.82 -8.60 20.77
N ALA A 26 -2.86 -8.55 19.93
CA ALA A 26 -2.76 -8.78 18.50
C ALA A 26 -1.86 -7.70 17.87
N GLU A 27 -2.07 -6.42 18.18
CA GLU A 27 -1.21 -5.30 17.74
C GLU A 27 0.25 -5.49 18.17
N ARG A 28 0.51 -5.96 19.40
CA ARG A 28 1.88 -6.25 19.88
C ARG A 28 2.52 -7.46 19.20
N ALA A 29 1.72 -8.41 18.72
CA ALA A 29 2.19 -9.63 18.06
C ALA A 29 2.35 -9.48 16.53
N HIS A 30 1.96 -8.34 15.95
CA HIS A 30 2.06 -8.16 14.50
C HIS A 30 3.53 -8.01 14.07
N PRO A 31 4.05 -8.93 13.22
CA PRO A 31 5.48 -9.09 12.96
C PRO A 31 6.12 -7.97 12.12
N TYR A 32 5.38 -6.90 11.83
CA TYR A 32 5.79 -5.84 10.89
C TYR A 32 5.72 -4.43 11.49
N ARG A 33 5.73 -4.31 12.81
CA ARG A 33 5.74 -3.02 13.50
C ARG A 33 7.00 -2.22 13.13
N VAL A 34 6.83 -1.12 12.40
CA VAL A 34 7.94 -0.18 12.18
C VAL A 34 7.94 0.80 13.34
N MET A 35 8.96 0.67 14.16
CA MET A 35 9.28 1.62 15.22
C MET A 35 10.09 2.77 14.65
N GLY A 36 9.76 4.00 15.02
CA GLY A 36 10.57 5.18 14.78
C GLY A 36 11.80 5.18 15.69
N GLU A 37 12.76 6.07 15.42
CA GLU A 37 13.98 6.21 16.25
C GLU A 37 13.66 6.55 17.72
N ASP A 38 12.49 7.14 17.98
CA ASP A 38 11.96 7.50 19.30
C ASP A 38 11.16 6.38 19.98
N GLY A 39 11.03 5.21 19.34
CA GLY A 39 10.24 4.09 19.85
C GLY A 39 8.73 4.27 19.68
N ASN A 40 8.26 5.24 18.89
CA ASN A 40 6.85 5.33 18.53
C ASN A 40 6.51 4.41 17.35
N VAL A 41 5.24 3.97 17.27
CA VAL A 41 4.75 3.17 16.14
C VAL A 41 4.46 4.09 14.98
N VAL A 42 5.24 4.01 13.91
CA VAL A 42 5.13 4.93 12.77
C VAL A 42 4.11 4.42 11.74
N MET A 43 3.74 3.14 11.80
CA MET A 43 2.74 2.55 10.91
C MET A 43 1.72 1.71 11.68
N ARG A 44 0.43 2.02 11.51
CA ARG A 44 -0.69 1.31 12.15
C ARG A 44 -0.95 -0.01 11.43
N TYR A 45 -0.90 -1.11 12.20
CA TYR A 45 -1.29 -2.44 11.74
C TYR A 45 -2.69 -2.79 12.25
N PRO A 46 -3.49 -3.56 11.48
CA PRO A 46 -3.16 -4.15 10.18
C PRO A 46 -3.03 -3.09 9.07
N LEU A 47 -2.19 -3.38 8.07
CA LEU A 47 -2.16 -2.56 6.85
C LEU A 47 -3.58 -2.52 6.26
N GLN A 48 -3.99 -1.35 5.80
CA GLN A 48 -5.35 -1.17 5.28
C GLN A 48 -5.53 -2.02 4.01
N GLU A 49 -6.64 -2.76 3.98
CA GLU A 49 -7.05 -3.55 2.82
C GLU A 49 -7.73 -2.64 1.78
N GLY A 50 -7.56 -3.00 0.51
CA GLY A 50 -8.21 -2.34 -0.61
C GLY A 50 -7.47 -1.13 -1.13
N ILE A 51 -8.18 -0.36 -1.97
CA ILE A 51 -7.65 0.82 -2.64
C ILE A 51 -8.05 2.05 -1.84
N LEU A 52 -7.05 2.75 -1.32
CA LEU A 52 -7.15 3.88 -0.43
C LEU A 52 -7.23 5.14 -1.26
N VAL A 53 -8.33 5.89 -1.18
CA VAL A 53 -8.55 7.09 -1.99
C VAL A 53 -8.76 8.28 -1.07
N ASN A 54 -7.80 9.22 -1.06
CA ASN A 54 -7.77 10.39 -0.18
C ASN A 54 -7.94 10.06 1.32
N THR A 55 -7.47 8.89 1.77
CA THR A 55 -7.59 8.45 3.16
C THR A 55 -6.26 8.43 3.90
N LEU A 56 -5.13 8.53 3.19
CA LEU A 56 -3.79 8.54 3.76
C LEU A 56 -3.07 9.87 3.54
N THR A 57 -2.24 10.26 4.50
CA THR A 57 -1.21 11.30 4.33
C THR A 57 0.16 10.69 4.05
N LEU A 58 1.10 11.52 3.60
CA LEU A 58 2.49 11.11 3.39
C LEU A 58 3.15 10.64 4.70
N ASP A 59 2.91 11.35 5.81
CA ASP A 59 3.48 11.03 7.13
C ASP A 59 3.06 9.64 7.64
N GLU A 60 1.91 9.12 7.19
CA GLU A 60 1.47 7.76 7.53
C GLU A 60 2.34 6.66 6.87
N LEU A 61 3.22 7.03 5.95
CA LEU A 61 4.22 6.15 5.33
C LEU A 61 5.63 6.30 5.92
N ASP A 62 5.85 7.15 6.93
CA ASP A 62 7.19 7.43 7.48
C ASP A 62 7.89 6.18 8.05
N GLY A 63 7.13 5.14 8.38
CA GLY A 63 7.68 3.85 8.80
C GLY A 63 8.18 2.98 7.64
N MET A 64 7.92 3.35 6.40
CA MET A 64 8.34 2.60 5.24
C MET A 64 9.62 3.14 4.66
N VAL A 65 10.37 2.26 4.00
CA VAL A 65 11.48 2.71 3.17
C VAL A 65 10.90 3.23 1.85
N LYS A 66 11.14 4.51 1.58
CA LYS A 66 10.88 5.13 0.28
C LYS A 66 11.82 4.53 -0.76
N HIS A 67 11.25 3.88 -1.76
CA HIS A 67 11.99 3.22 -2.86
C HIS A 67 11.93 4.03 -4.15
N TYR A 68 10.79 4.67 -4.41
CA TYR A 68 10.55 5.45 -5.60
C TYR A 68 9.65 6.64 -5.24
N ASP A 69 9.99 7.83 -5.71
CA ASP A 69 9.24 9.07 -5.45
C ASP A 69 9.58 10.07 -6.56
N GLU A 70 8.87 9.93 -7.69
CA GLU A 70 9.26 10.55 -8.95
C GLU A 70 8.05 11.19 -9.65
N PRO A 71 8.20 12.34 -10.33
CA PRO A 71 7.10 12.96 -11.05
C PRO A 71 6.54 12.00 -12.09
N TYR A 72 5.27 12.14 -12.46
CA TYR A 72 4.61 11.27 -13.44
C TYR A 72 5.34 11.28 -14.79
N SER A 73 6.01 12.37 -15.16
CA SER A 73 6.85 12.48 -16.35
C SER A 73 8.15 11.67 -16.32
N HIS A 74 8.61 11.25 -15.14
CA HIS A 74 9.81 10.42 -15.02
C HIS A 74 9.59 9.05 -15.67
N ALA A 75 10.52 8.63 -16.53
CA ALA A 75 10.48 7.36 -17.21
C ALA A 75 10.51 6.20 -16.19
N THR A 76 9.63 5.22 -16.39
CA THR A 76 9.54 4.05 -15.51
C THR A 76 9.76 2.77 -16.30
N SER A 77 10.42 1.81 -15.67
CA SER A 77 10.80 0.51 -16.19
C SER A 77 10.45 -0.59 -15.20
N ALA A 78 10.52 -1.85 -15.65
CA ALA A 78 10.38 -3.01 -14.77
C ALA A 78 11.46 -3.05 -13.67
N ASP A 79 12.66 -2.58 -13.98
CA ASP A 79 13.82 -2.60 -13.06
C ASP A 79 13.59 -1.71 -11.82
N ASP A 80 12.81 -0.64 -11.96
CA ASP A 80 12.42 0.22 -10.83
C ASP A 80 11.64 -0.55 -9.76
N PHE A 81 10.90 -1.59 -10.16
CA PHE A 81 10.18 -2.49 -9.25
C PHE A 81 11.04 -3.70 -8.85
N ASP A 82 11.80 -4.29 -9.78
CA ASP A 82 12.65 -5.45 -9.48
C ASP A 82 13.75 -5.14 -8.47
N SER A 83 14.16 -3.87 -8.39
CA SER A 83 15.11 -3.39 -7.38
C SER A 83 14.53 -3.35 -5.97
N ILE A 84 13.21 -3.56 -5.77
CA ILE A 84 12.64 -3.70 -4.43
C ILE A 84 13.22 -4.97 -3.77
N PRO A 85 13.89 -4.85 -2.62
CA PRO A 85 14.65 -5.95 -2.05
C PRO A 85 13.79 -7.18 -1.71
N SER A 86 14.34 -8.38 -1.91
CA SER A 86 13.63 -9.65 -1.65
C SER A 86 13.16 -9.84 -0.19
N GLN A 87 13.78 -9.15 0.76
CA GLN A 87 13.36 -9.16 2.17
C GLN A 87 12.16 -8.26 2.46
N ALA A 88 11.78 -7.37 1.53
CA ALA A 88 10.57 -6.56 1.68
C ALA A 88 9.35 -7.47 1.76
N LYS A 89 8.43 -7.16 2.68
CA LYS A 89 7.23 -7.98 2.89
C LYS A 89 5.99 -7.36 2.29
N TRP A 90 5.85 -6.06 2.46
CA TRP A 90 4.75 -5.28 1.92
C TRP A 90 5.30 -4.14 1.09
N VAL A 91 4.58 -3.84 0.01
CA VAL A 91 4.84 -2.72 -0.89
C VAL A 91 3.58 -1.87 -0.93
N PHE A 92 3.78 -0.56 -0.83
CA PHE A 92 2.77 0.44 -1.12
C PHE A 92 3.07 1.04 -2.49
N VAL A 93 2.06 1.07 -3.35
CA VAL A 93 2.10 1.76 -4.65
C VAL A 93 1.05 2.84 -4.63
N GLY A 94 1.42 4.08 -4.99
CA GLY A 94 0.48 5.18 -4.89
C GLY A 94 0.86 6.41 -5.68
N ALA A 95 0.02 7.44 -5.55
CA ALA A 95 0.25 8.71 -6.18
C ALA A 95 -0.31 9.86 -5.34
N TYR A 96 0.35 11.01 -5.43
CA TYR A 96 -0.08 12.24 -4.81
C TYR A 96 0.15 13.41 -5.76
N LYS A 97 -0.54 14.51 -5.49
CA LYS A 97 -0.35 15.76 -6.21
C LYS A 97 0.75 16.57 -5.51
N GLU A 98 1.66 17.16 -6.27
CA GLU A 98 2.70 18.03 -5.70
C GLU A 98 2.10 19.12 -4.82
N GLY A 99 2.69 19.34 -3.64
CA GLY A 99 2.21 20.28 -2.63
C GLY A 99 1.02 19.80 -1.80
N SER A 100 0.48 18.61 -2.06
CA SER A 100 -0.54 17.98 -1.22
C SER A 100 0.11 17.08 -0.16
N PRO A 101 -0.28 17.19 1.13
CA PRO A 101 0.10 16.21 2.15
C PRO A 101 -0.72 14.92 2.02
N MET A 102 -1.85 14.97 1.31
CA MET A 102 -2.74 13.84 1.08
C MET A 102 -2.26 13.01 -0.11
N ILE A 103 -2.21 11.70 0.10
CA ILE A 103 -2.07 10.72 -0.97
C ILE A 103 -3.43 10.59 -1.66
N ALA A 104 -3.43 10.84 -2.98
CA ALA A 104 -4.66 10.85 -3.75
C ALA A 104 -5.24 9.43 -3.88
N LEU A 105 -4.37 8.47 -4.16
CA LEU A 105 -4.70 7.05 -4.10
C LEU A 105 -3.47 6.17 -3.86
N GLY A 106 -3.69 5.01 -3.27
CA GLY A 106 -2.68 3.96 -3.17
C GLY A 106 -3.26 2.64 -2.70
N ALA A 107 -2.45 1.59 -2.75
CA ALA A 107 -2.81 0.27 -2.26
C ALA A 107 -1.58 -0.42 -1.69
N PHE A 108 -1.79 -1.24 -0.66
CA PHE A 108 -0.79 -2.14 -0.11
C PHE A 108 -0.95 -3.53 -0.70
N GLY A 109 0.16 -4.20 -0.97
CA GLY A 109 0.18 -5.62 -1.31
C GLY A 109 1.45 -6.29 -0.83
N GLN A 110 1.43 -7.61 -0.69
CA GLN A 110 2.66 -8.36 -0.45
C GLN A 110 3.62 -8.16 -1.62
N ARG A 111 4.92 -8.04 -1.31
CA ARG A 111 5.96 -7.79 -2.31
C ARG A 111 5.81 -8.71 -3.52
N ASP A 112 5.69 -10.01 -3.29
CA ASP A 112 5.69 -11.00 -4.37
C ASP A 112 4.41 -10.97 -5.20
N GLU A 113 3.31 -10.44 -4.68
CA GLU A 113 2.05 -10.23 -5.42
C GLU A 113 2.13 -8.92 -6.23
N VAL A 114 2.61 -7.83 -5.63
CA VAL A 114 2.78 -6.54 -6.33
C VAL A 114 3.78 -6.65 -7.49
N LEU A 115 4.86 -7.41 -7.32
CA LEU A 115 5.90 -7.63 -8.35
C LEU A 115 5.60 -8.81 -9.28
N ARG A 116 4.47 -9.50 -9.09
CA ARG A 116 4.12 -10.65 -9.91
C ARG A 116 3.87 -10.21 -11.35
N ARG A 117 4.67 -10.75 -12.26
CA ARG A 117 4.46 -10.55 -13.70
C ARG A 117 3.14 -11.17 -14.13
N THR A 118 2.37 -10.41 -14.88
CA THR A 118 1.06 -10.82 -15.39
C THR A 118 1.07 -10.85 -16.90
N GLU A 119 0.28 -11.75 -17.48
CA GLU A 119 -0.11 -11.63 -18.87
C GLU A 119 -1.03 -10.43 -19.07
N ARG A 120 -1.09 -9.93 -20.30
CA ARG A 120 -1.94 -8.78 -20.63
C ARG A 120 -3.40 -9.08 -20.32
N ASN A 121 -4.07 -8.12 -19.66
CA ASN A 121 -5.47 -8.19 -19.25
C ASN A 121 -5.81 -9.34 -18.28
N GLN A 122 -4.80 -9.91 -17.61
CA GLN A 122 -4.94 -10.97 -16.63
C GLN A 122 -4.37 -10.53 -15.28
N PRO A 123 -5.00 -9.53 -14.62
CA PRO A 123 -4.59 -9.14 -13.29
C PRO A 123 -4.91 -10.26 -12.29
N HIS A 124 -4.33 -10.17 -11.10
CA HIS A 124 -4.66 -11.06 -9.98
C HIS A 124 -5.11 -10.26 -8.77
N GLU A 125 -6.02 -10.82 -7.98
CA GLU A 125 -6.53 -10.16 -6.79
C GLU A 125 -5.59 -10.40 -5.60
N HIS A 126 -5.24 -9.32 -4.89
CA HIS A 126 -4.54 -9.40 -3.63
C HIS A 126 -4.82 -8.16 -2.76
N ASN A 127 -5.10 -8.40 -1.46
CA ASN A 127 -5.36 -7.35 -0.48
C ASN A 127 -6.40 -6.30 -0.93
N GLY A 128 -7.51 -6.77 -1.53
CA GLY A 128 -8.62 -5.92 -1.99
C GLY A 128 -8.36 -5.11 -3.27
N ALA A 129 -7.30 -5.40 -4.02
CA ALA A 129 -7.02 -4.78 -5.31
C ALA A 129 -6.62 -5.81 -6.38
N PHE A 130 -6.91 -5.49 -7.65
CA PHE A 130 -6.46 -6.27 -8.80
C PHE A 130 -5.13 -5.72 -9.32
N TRP A 131 -4.06 -6.42 -9.01
CA TRP A 131 -2.68 -6.05 -9.36
C TRP A 131 -2.29 -6.59 -10.74
N TYR A 132 -1.51 -5.80 -11.46
CA TYR A 132 -0.93 -6.21 -12.73
C TYR A 132 0.45 -5.59 -12.93
N MET A 133 1.34 -6.36 -13.56
CA MET A 133 2.66 -5.91 -13.97
C MET A 133 3.03 -6.65 -15.26
N THR A 134 2.76 -6.02 -16.40
CA THR A 134 2.97 -6.62 -17.72
C THR A 134 4.19 -5.99 -18.39
N ASP A 135 5.21 -6.80 -18.66
CA ASP A 135 6.47 -6.34 -19.26
C ASP A 135 6.24 -5.63 -20.59
N GLY A 136 7.00 -4.54 -20.80
CA GLY A 136 6.86 -3.67 -21.98
C GLY A 136 5.54 -2.90 -22.06
N HIS A 137 4.62 -3.07 -21.10
CA HIS A 137 3.32 -2.42 -21.08
C HIS A 137 3.22 -1.54 -19.83
N SER A 138 2.53 -2.01 -18.79
CA SER A 138 2.21 -1.21 -17.62
C SER A 138 2.12 -2.02 -16.34
N VAL A 139 2.21 -1.30 -15.24
CA VAL A 139 2.04 -1.76 -13.86
C VAL A 139 1.00 -0.89 -13.17
N GLY A 140 0.28 -1.48 -12.22
CA GLY A 140 -0.70 -0.75 -11.43
C GLY A 140 -1.69 -1.64 -10.71
N PHE A 141 -2.79 -1.04 -10.32
CA PHE A 141 -3.90 -1.72 -9.66
C PHE A 141 -5.25 -1.10 -10.03
N ALA A 142 -6.32 -1.89 -9.87
CA ALA A 142 -7.70 -1.49 -10.12
C ALA A 142 -8.68 -2.20 -9.17
N PRO A 143 -9.92 -1.71 -9.00
CA PRO A 143 -10.91 -2.36 -8.12
C PRO A 143 -11.62 -3.56 -8.78
N THR A 144 -11.35 -3.80 -10.08
CA THR A 144 -11.96 -4.88 -10.86
C THR A 144 -10.89 -5.51 -11.76
N PRO A 145 -11.08 -6.74 -12.25
CA PRO A 145 -10.12 -7.38 -13.15
C PRO A 145 -10.09 -6.74 -14.55
N GLU A 146 -10.88 -5.70 -14.81
CA GLU A 146 -11.01 -5.06 -16.12
C GLU A 146 -9.91 -4.03 -16.37
N VAL A 147 -8.67 -4.49 -16.50
CA VAL A 147 -7.49 -3.66 -16.76
C VAL A 147 -7.00 -3.85 -18.20
N GLY A 148 -6.46 -2.80 -18.83
CA GLY A 148 -5.82 -2.88 -20.14
C GLY A 148 -6.75 -3.18 -21.33
N LYS A 149 -8.07 -3.26 -21.11
CA LYS A 149 -9.08 -3.43 -22.17
C LYS A 149 -9.14 -2.23 -23.10
N LYS A 150 -8.89 -1.03 -22.57
CA LYS A 150 -8.71 0.21 -23.33
C LYS A 150 -7.29 0.72 -23.08
N GLY A 151 -6.54 0.94 -24.16
CA GLY A 151 -5.12 1.31 -24.11
C GLY A 151 -4.22 0.18 -24.60
N TRP A 152 -3.29 0.52 -25.51
CA TRP A 152 -2.34 -0.46 -26.05
C TRP A 152 -1.24 -0.79 -25.03
N LEU A 153 -0.68 0.25 -24.38
CA LEU A 153 0.50 0.12 -23.52
C LEU A 153 0.23 0.38 -22.03
N VAL A 154 -0.94 0.93 -21.69
CA VAL A 154 -1.31 1.40 -20.34
C VAL A 154 -2.79 1.15 -20.07
N ASP A 155 -3.20 1.05 -18.80
CA ASP A 155 -4.63 0.93 -18.47
C ASP A 155 -5.35 2.29 -18.57
N ALA A 156 -6.20 2.42 -19.59
CA ALA A 156 -7.13 3.51 -19.78
C ALA A 156 -8.60 3.04 -19.61
N SER A 157 -8.83 1.87 -19.02
CA SER A 157 -10.16 1.29 -18.88
C SER A 157 -10.97 1.99 -17.78
N ASN A 158 -12.26 2.23 -18.00
CA ASN A 158 -13.15 2.84 -17.00
C ASN A 158 -12.61 4.19 -16.46
N GLU A 159 -12.52 5.20 -17.32
CA GLU A 159 -11.90 6.51 -17.05
C GLU A 159 -12.50 7.29 -15.87
N HIS A 160 -13.72 6.95 -15.44
CA HIS A 160 -14.40 7.59 -14.30
C HIS A 160 -14.14 6.91 -12.96
N ASP A 161 -13.38 5.82 -12.93
CA ASP A 161 -13.06 5.09 -11.71
C ASP A 161 -11.93 5.79 -10.93
N PRO A 162 -12.20 6.27 -9.70
CA PRO A 162 -11.19 6.96 -8.88
C PRO A 162 -10.17 6.00 -8.24
N ALA A 163 -10.40 4.69 -8.26
CA ALA A 163 -9.59 3.71 -7.58
C ALA A 163 -8.62 2.98 -8.53
N ARG A 164 -8.07 3.68 -9.54
CA ARG A 164 -7.19 3.06 -10.55
C ARG A 164 -5.88 3.80 -10.71
N LEU A 165 -4.79 3.06 -10.75
CA LEU A 165 -3.45 3.59 -10.98
C LEU A 165 -2.80 2.81 -12.11
N SER A 166 -2.15 3.50 -13.04
CA SER A 166 -1.41 2.85 -14.13
C SER A 166 -0.16 3.65 -14.50
N TRP A 167 0.97 2.97 -14.55
CA TRP A 167 2.24 3.49 -15.05
C TRP A 167 2.74 2.63 -16.22
N GLY A 168 3.26 3.25 -17.27
CA GLY A 168 3.91 2.58 -18.39
C GLY A 168 5.35 2.20 -18.07
N LEU A 169 5.70 0.94 -18.31
CA LEU A 169 7.03 0.34 -18.10
C LEU A 169 7.96 0.44 -19.32
N HIS A 170 7.57 1.20 -20.35
CA HIS A 170 8.27 1.38 -21.62
C HIS A 170 8.88 2.79 -21.76
N GLY A 171 9.21 3.41 -20.62
CA GLY A 171 9.81 4.74 -20.56
C GLY A 171 8.81 5.92 -20.59
N LEU A 172 7.51 5.64 -20.66
CA LEU A 172 6.45 6.67 -20.65
C LEU A 172 6.21 7.23 -19.23
N GLY A 173 6.51 6.44 -18.19
CA GLY A 173 6.32 6.86 -16.81
C GLY A 173 4.87 6.69 -16.35
N GLY A 174 4.32 7.69 -15.66
CA GLY A 174 2.98 7.61 -15.11
C GLY A 174 1.91 7.99 -16.13
N TYR A 175 0.82 7.24 -16.17
CA TYR A 175 -0.29 7.50 -17.08
C TYR A 175 -1.56 7.95 -16.36
N ARG A 176 -1.90 7.26 -15.26
CA ARG A 176 -3.18 7.43 -14.58
C ARG A 176 -3.06 7.37 -13.05
N ALA A 177 -3.83 8.25 -12.41
CA ALA A 177 -4.05 8.34 -10.97
C ALA A 177 -5.54 8.67 -10.73
N GLY A 178 -6.34 7.67 -10.37
CA GLY A 178 -7.78 7.78 -10.25
C GLY A 178 -8.44 8.19 -11.57
N THR A 179 -9.24 9.26 -11.54
CA THR A 179 -9.93 9.79 -12.74
C THR A 179 -9.07 10.72 -13.58
N GLN A 180 -7.83 10.99 -13.16
CA GLN A 180 -6.96 11.96 -13.79
C GLN A 180 -5.99 11.25 -14.76
N LEU A 181 -5.88 11.82 -15.96
CA LEU A 181 -4.96 11.41 -17.04
C LEU A 181 -4.04 12.59 -17.37
N GLY A 182 -2.82 12.33 -17.85
CA GLY A 182 -1.89 13.41 -18.26
C GLY A 182 -1.40 14.27 -17.10
N LEU A 183 -0.66 13.66 -16.19
CA LEU A 183 -0.55 14.08 -14.78
C LEU A 183 0.70 14.93 -14.50
N GLY A 184 0.83 16.10 -15.13
CA GLY A 184 2.05 16.92 -15.08
C GLY A 184 2.58 17.26 -13.67
N CYS A 185 1.71 17.54 -12.70
CA CYS A 185 2.08 17.93 -11.32
C CYS A 185 1.78 16.83 -10.30
N TRP A 186 1.93 15.57 -10.71
CA TRP A 186 1.71 14.41 -9.85
C TRP A 186 3.00 13.64 -9.67
N THR A 187 3.06 12.91 -8.58
CA THR A 187 4.21 12.10 -8.21
C THR A 187 3.77 10.67 -7.98
N LYS A 188 4.53 9.74 -8.55
CA LYS A 188 4.43 8.29 -8.40
C LYS A 188 5.27 7.87 -7.22
N MET A 189 4.76 6.97 -6.38
CA MET A 189 5.54 6.50 -5.24
C MET A 189 5.49 5.00 -5.04
N LEU A 190 6.64 4.45 -4.62
CA LEU A 190 6.80 3.10 -4.11
C LEU A 190 7.45 3.17 -2.73
N TYR A 191 6.83 2.51 -1.76
CA TYR A 191 7.38 2.34 -0.43
C TYR A 191 7.36 0.86 -0.08
N TYR A 192 8.30 0.38 0.73
CA TYR A 192 8.27 -1.00 1.23
C TYR A 192 8.59 -1.10 2.72
N THR A 193 8.16 -2.20 3.34
CA THR A 193 8.55 -2.52 4.71
C THR A 193 9.93 -3.17 4.74
N SER A 194 10.89 -2.56 5.43
CA SER A 194 12.11 -3.25 5.80
C SER A 194 11.83 -4.17 6.99
N ARG A 195 12.48 -5.34 7.05
CA ARG A 195 12.69 -5.94 8.36
C ARG A 195 13.64 -5.02 9.10
N HIS A 196 13.21 -4.48 10.25
CA HIS A 196 14.14 -3.91 11.22
C HIS A 196 15.29 -4.90 11.38
N ALA A 197 16.51 -4.43 11.12
CA ALA A 197 17.70 -5.19 11.48
C ALA A 197 17.58 -5.47 12.98
N GLU A 198 17.62 -6.75 13.36
CA GLU A 198 17.84 -7.11 14.74
C GLU A 198 19.02 -6.28 15.23
N SER A 199 18.79 -5.52 16.31
CA SER A 199 19.85 -4.76 16.97
C SER A 199 21.03 -5.70 17.17
N THR A 200 22.12 -5.45 16.45
CA THR A 200 23.40 -6.08 16.77
C THR A 200 23.82 -5.51 18.11
N ASN A 201 23.35 -6.15 19.19
CA ASN A 201 23.98 -6.03 20.49
C ASN A 201 25.37 -6.67 20.36
N GLY A 202 26.30 -5.89 19.81
CA GLY A 202 27.72 -6.15 19.88
C GLY A 202 28.16 -6.11 21.33
N HIS A 203 28.01 -7.24 22.02
CA HIS A 203 28.88 -7.57 23.12
C HIS A 203 30.25 -7.85 22.51
N SER A 204 31.09 -6.82 22.47
CA SER A 204 32.53 -7.03 22.44
C SER A 204 32.92 -7.66 23.76
N CYS A 205 33.46 -8.88 23.70
CA CYS A 205 34.46 -9.32 24.67
C CYS A 205 35.75 -8.51 24.48
#